data_AF-A0A521NCY0-F1
#
_entry.id   AF-A0A521NCY0-F1
#
_cell.length_a   1.000
_cell.length_b   1.000
_cell.length_c   1.000
_cell.angle_alpha   90.00
_cell.angle_beta   90.00
_cell.angle_gamma   90.00
#
_symmetry.space_group_name_H-M   'P 1'
#
loop_
_entity.id
_entity.type
_entity.pdbx_description
1 polymer ?
#
loop_
_entity_poly.entity_id
_entity_poly.type
_entity_poly.pdbx_seq_one_letter_code
_entity_poly.pdbx_strand_id
1 'polypeptide(L)' 'MDVTLDEQGRITAGPTLIGARSDPVYRAAADGAVRAIRQTAPFDVPTGFPGGRFRPTFITERACRGR' A
#
# COMPACT_ATOMS: atom_id res chain seq x y z
N MET A 1 -1.27 -6.45 -1.30
CA MET A 1 -2.48 -5.61 -1.46
C MET A 1 -2.49 -5.04 -2.87
N ASP A 2 -3.63 -4.62 -3.39
CA ASP A 2 -3.71 -3.95 -4.70
C ASP A 2 -4.02 -2.48 -4.57
N VAL A 3 -3.33 -1.65 -5.34
CA VAL A 3 -3.58 -0.22 -5.47
C VAL A 3 -3.45 0.18 -6.92
N THR A 4 -4.30 1.07 -7.40
CA THR A 4 -4.18 1.66 -8.74
C THR A 4 -3.76 3.12 -8.58
N LEU A 5 -2.73 3.52 -9.32
CA LEU A 5 -2.23 4.89 -9.36
C LEU A 5 -2.55 5.53 -10.72
N ASP A 6 -2.80 6.84 -10.73
CA ASP A 6 -2.76 7.64 -11.97
C ASP A 6 -1.33 8.06 -12.32
N GLU A 7 -1.18 8.75 -13.45
CA GLU A 7 0.09 9.26 -13.95
C GLU A 7 0.74 10.31 -13.02
N GLN A 8 -0.05 10.90 -12.12
CA GLN A 8 0.41 11.87 -11.11
C GLN A 8 0.65 11.22 -9.74
N GLY A 9 0.66 9.88 -9.67
CA GLY A 9 0.90 9.14 -8.43
C GLY A 9 -0.25 9.21 -7.43
N ARG A 10 -1.45 9.66 -7.81
CA ARG A 10 -2.63 9.62 -6.93
C ARG A 10 -3.23 8.23 -6.95
N ILE A 11 -3.83 7.83 -5.83
CA ILE A 11 -4.58 6.58 -5.76
C ILE A 11 -5.94 6.78 -6.43
N THR A 12 -6.23 5.99 -7.46
CA THR A 12 -7.52 5.98 -8.16
C THR A 12 -8.39 4.77 -7.80
N ALA A 13 -7.79 3.68 -7.31
CA ALA A 13 -8.51 2.53 -6.75
C ALA A 13 -7.71 1.78 -5.68
N GLY A 14 -8.41 1.13 -4.74
CA GLY A 14 -7.80 0.52 -3.55
C GLY A 14 -7.35 1.58 -2.52
N PRO A 15 -6.35 1.31 -1.66
CA PRO A 15 -5.65 0.04 -1.48
C PRO A 15 -6.57 -1.05 -0.91
N THR A 16 -6.54 -2.23 -1.52
CA THR A 16 -7.38 -3.39 -1.17
C THR A 16 -6.51 -4.56 -0.74
N LEU A 17 -6.78 -5.11 0.44
CA LEU A 17 -6.07 -6.29 0.93
C LEU A 17 -6.44 -7.52 0.08
N ILE A 18 -5.43 -8.30 -0.29
CA ILE A 18 -5.59 -9.57 -1.00
C ILE A 18 -5.22 -10.66 -0.01
N GLY A 19 -6.10 -11.65 0.19
CA GLY A 19 -5.88 -12.71 1.18
C GLY A 19 -5.96 -12.21 2.62
N ALA A 20 -6.93 -11.34 2.92
CA ALA A 20 -7.13 -10.82 4.27
C ALA A 20 -7.32 -11.98 5.27
N ARG A 21 -6.57 -11.96 6.37
CA ARG A 21 -6.69 -12.92 7.47
C ARG A 21 -7.33 -12.25 8.67
N SER A 22 -8.14 -13.01 9.41
CA SER A 22 -8.82 -12.56 10.62
C SER A 22 -7.94 -12.55 11.88
N ASP A 23 -6.71 -13.05 11.79
CA ASP A 23 -5.75 -13.03 12.88
C ASP A 23 -5.52 -11.58 13.37
N PRO A 24 -5.67 -11.28 14.67
CA PRO A 24 -5.61 -9.91 15.19
C PRO A 24 -4.29 -9.19 14.89
N VAL A 25 -3.16 -9.90 14.91
CA VAL A 25 -1.83 -9.33 14.65
C VAL A 25 -1.69 -9.03 13.16
N TYR A 26 -2.12 -9.97 12.31
CA TYR A 26 -2.12 -9.77 10.86
C TYR A 26 -3.02 -8.59 10.47
N ARG A 27 -4.19 -8.49 11.08
CA ARG A 27 -5.14 -7.40 10.84
C ARG A 27 -4.55 -6.05 11.24
N ALA A 28 -3.97 -5.93 12.44
CA ALA A 28 -3.34 -4.69 12.89
C ALA A 28 -2.19 -4.25 11.97
N ALA A 29 -1.35 -5.19 11.53
CA ALA A 29 -0.28 -4.92 10.58
C ALA A 29 -0.82 -4.48 9.21
N ALA A 30 -1.83 -5.18 8.70
CA ALA A 30 -2.47 -4.86 7.42
C ALA A 30 -3.16 -3.49 7.45
N ASP A 31 -3.87 -3.16 8.52
CA ASP A 31 -4.52 -1.87 8.73
C ASP A 31 -3.49 -0.73 8.78
N GLY A 32 -2.35 -0.96 9.46
CA GLY A 32 -1.22 -0.03 9.48
C GLY A 32 -0.65 0.23 8.08
N ALA A 33 -0.44 -0.83 7.30
CA ALA A 33 0.08 -0.73 5.93
C ALA A 33 -0.91 0.02 5.00
N VAL A 34 -2.20 -0.30 5.07
CA VAL A 34 -3.26 0.39 4.31
C VAL A 34 -3.29 1.89 4.65
N ARG A 35 -3.20 2.23 5.94
CA ARG A 35 -3.15 3.62 6.39
C ARG A 35 -1.91 4.34 5.86
N ALA A 36 -0.74 3.73 5.93
CA ALA A 36 0.50 4.31 5.42
C ALA A 36 0.39 4.63 3.91
N ILE A 37 -0.08 3.67 3.09
CA ILE A 37 -0.26 3.90 1.64
C ILE A 37 -1.18 5.09 1.36
N ARG A 38 -2.30 5.19 2.07
CA ARG A 38 -3.26 6.31 1.89
C ARG A 38 -2.67 7.65 2.31
N GLN A 39 -1.87 7.68 3.38
CA GLN A 39 -1.24 8.90 3.87
C GLN A 39 -0.09 9.38 2.99
N THR A 40 0.57 8.46 2.28
CA THR A 40 1.67 8.81 1.37
C THR A 40 1.16 9.39 0.05
N ALA A 41 -0.05 9.05 -0.39
CA ALA A 41 -0.58 9.57 -1.65
C ALA A 41 -0.81 11.10 -1.59
N PRO A 42 -0.48 11.85 -2.66
CA PRO A 42 0.11 11.39 -3.92
C PRO A 42 1.58 10.97 -3.78
N PHE A 43 1.95 9.90 -4.47
CA PHE A 43 3.32 9.42 -4.53
C PHE A 43 4.17 10.31 -5.45
N ASP A 44 5.42 10.51 -5.08
CA ASP A 44 6.41 11.09 -5.99
C ASP A 44 6.73 10.07 -7.09
N VAL A 45 6.45 10.44 -8.34
CA VAL A 45 6.56 9.57 -9.51
C VAL A 45 7.36 10.27 -10.61
N PRO A 46 8.17 9.53 -11.38
CA PRO A 46 8.98 10.12 -12.44
C PRO A 46 8.11 10.67 -13.57
N THR A 47 8.65 11.63 -14.32
CA THR A 47 8.01 12.15 -15.54
C THR A 47 7.73 11.00 -16.52
N GLY A 48 6.50 10.97 -17.06
CA GLY A 48 6.05 9.93 -17.98
C GLY A 48 5.62 8.63 -17.29
N PHE A 49 5.42 8.64 -15.97
CA PHE A 49 4.85 7.51 -15.25
C PHE A 49 3.45 7.19 -15.79
N PRO A 50 3.18 5.96 -16.27
CA PRO A 50 1.93 5.61 -16.93
C PRO A 50 0.77 5.36 -15.96
N GLY A 51 1.00 5.37 -14.65
CA GLY A 51 0.04 4.86 -13.67
C GLY A 51 -0.15 3.34 -13.77
N GLY A 52 -1.32 2.87 -13.33
CA GLY A 52 -1.74 1.48 -13.44
C GLY A 52 -1.86 0.76 -12.10
N ARG A 53 -2.04 -0.57 -12.17
CA ARG A 53 -2.25 -1.43 -11.00
C ARG A 53 -0.91 -1.91 -10.46
N PHE A 54 -0.69 -1.68 -9.17
CA PHE A 54 0.47 -2.11 -8.43
C PHE A 54 0.08 -3.03 -7.28
N ARG A 55 0.99 -3.94 -6.93
CA ARG A 55 0.82 -4.86 -5.79
C ARG A 55 1.91 -4.66 -4.74
N PRO A 56 1.78 -3.64 -3.87
CA PRO A 56 2.68 -3.47 -2.74
C PRO A 56 2.60 -4.69 -1.81
N THR A 57 3.77 -5.17 -1.41
CA THR A 57 3.91 -6.22 -0.40
C THR A 57 4.54 -5.61 0.84
N PHE A 58 3.77 -5.59 1.93
CA PHE A 58 4.28 -5.14 3.21
C PHE A 58 4.97 -6.31 3.92
N ILE A 59 6.30 -6.23 4.05
CA ILE A 59 7.08 -7.23 4.78
C ILE A 59 7.18 -6.75 6.23
N THR A 60 6.29 -7.24 7.08
CA THR A 60 6.16 -6.82 8.49
C THR A 60 7.48 -6.95 9.24
N GLU A 61 8.21 -8.04 8.99
CA GLU A 61 9.53 -8.32 9.58
C GLU A 61 10.58 -7.25 9.26
N ARG A 62 10.48 -6.62 8.08
CA ARG A 62 11.36 -5.52 7.66
C ARG A 62 10.87 -4.17 8.18
N ALA A 63 9.56 -3.95 8.22
CA ALA A 63 8.96 -2.67 8.60
C ALA A 63 8.96 -2.41 10.12
N CYS A 64 8.96 -3.47 10.93
CA CYS A 64 8.99 -3.36 12.39
C CYS A 64 10.38 -3.63 13.01
N ARG A 65 11.43 -3.81 12.19
CA ARG A 65 12.79 -4.04 12.70
C ARG A 65 13.31 -2.77 13.37
N GLY A 66 13.36 -2.76 14.70
CA GLY A 66 13.75 -1.60 15.51
C GLY A 66 12.62 -0.94 16.31
N ARG A 67 11.45 -1.59 16.41
CA ARG A 67 10.48 -1.29 17.47
C ARG A 67 10.83 -2.00 18.77
#